data_AF-A0A940J4Q4-F1
#
_entry.id   AF-A0A940J4Q4-F1
#
_cell.length_a   1.000
_cell.length_b   1.000
_cell.length_c   1.000
_cell.angle_alpha   90.00
_cell.angle_beta   90.00
_cell.angle_gamma   90.00
#
_symmetry.space_group_name_H-M   'P 1'
#
loop_
_entity.id
_entity.type
_entity.pdbx_description
1 polymer ?
#
loop_
_entity_poly.entity_id
_entity_poly.type
_entity_poly.pdbx_seq_one_letter_code
_entity_poly.pdbx_strand_id
1 'polypeptide(L)' 'MEVVTFTLGEEEYGIDIQKVQELRGYDAVTRIANAPEFIKGVVN' A
#
# COMPACT_ATOMS: atom_id res chain seq x y z
N MET A 1 3.23 -4.39 21.49
CA MET A 1 3.50 -4.34 20.04
C MET A 1 2.17 -3.98 19.40
N GLU A 2 2.12 -2.84 18.74
CA GLU A 2 0.90 -2.33 18.09
C GLU A 2 1.05 -2.50 16.58
N VAL A 3 -0.01 -2.97 15.92
CA VAL A 3 0.01 -3.28 14.49
C VAL A 3 -1.22 -2.71 13.80
N VAL A 4 -1.07 -2.33 12.55
CA VAL A 4 -2.20 -2.05 11.66
C VAL A 4 -2.49 -3.33 10.89
N THR A 5 -3.74 -3.80 10.97
CA THR A 5 -4.21 -4.93 10.18
C THR A 5 -4.93 -4.47 8.93
N PHE A 6 -4.76 -5.22 7.85
CA PHE A 6 -5.45 -5.01 6.58
C PHE A 6 -5.62 -6.33 5.84
N THR A 7 -6.62 -6.40 4.97
CA THR A 7 -6.92 -7.62 4.21
C THR A 7 -6.40 -7.51 2.79
N LEU A 8 -5.78 -8.57 2.29
CA LEU A 8 -5.46 -8.74 0.87
C LEU A 8 -6.18 -9.99 0.37
N GLY A 9 -7.22 -9.79 -0.46
CA GLY A 9 -8.09 -10.89 -0.86
C GLY A 9 -8.83 -11.46 0.35
N GLU A 10 -8.58 -12.72 0.68
CA GLU A 10 -9.20 -13.43 1.82
C GLU A 10 -8.27 -13.55 3.04
N GLU A 11 -7.05 -13.02 2.94
CA GLU A 11 -6.02 -13.16 3.98
C GLU A 11 -5.83 -11.86 4.77
N GLU A 12 -5.62 -11.99 6.09
CA GLU A 12 -5.32 -10.88 6.99
C GLU A 12 -3.82 -10.71 7.20
N TYR A 13 -3.33 -9.49 7.01
CA TYR A 13 -1.94 -9.10 7.17
C TYR A 13 -1.80 -8.01 8.24
N GLY A 14 -0.60 -7.91 8.82
CA GLY A 14 -0.27 -6.90 9.82
C GLY A 14 1.08 -6.25 9.58
N ILE A 15 1.18 -4.94 9.79
CA ILE A 15 2.43 -4.19 9.80
C ILE A 15 2.60 -3.47 11.14
N ASP A 16 3.84 -3.39 11.63
CA ASP A 16 4.17 -2.64 12.84
C ASP A 16 3.81 -1.15 12.64
N ILE A 17 3.07 -0.58 13.59
CA ILE A 17 2.61 0.81 13.51
C ILE A 17 3.78 1.79 13.39
N GLN A 18 4.96 1.47 13.94
CA GLN A 18 6.14 2.33 13.85
C GLN A 18 6.68 2.47 12.43
N LYS A 19 6.29 1.56 11.51
CA LYS A 19 6.64 1.63 10.09
C LYS A 19 5.59 2.33 9.24
N VAL A 20 4.42 2.65 9.81
CA VAL A 20 3.34 3.36 9.11
C VAL A 20 3.61 4.85 9.20
N GLN A 21 3.83 5.50 8.05
CA GLN A 21 3.98 6.96 8.00
C GLN A 21 2.63 7.66 8.05
N GLU A 22 1.63 7.15 7.32
CA GLU A 22 0.30 7.71 7.24
C GLU A 22 -0.72 6.71 6.67
N LEU A 23 -2.00 6.90 7.03
CA LEU A 23 -3.12 6.19 6.42
C LEU A 23 -3.78 7.10 5.38
N ARG A 24 -3.41 6.96 4.11
CA ARG A 24 -4.03 7.68 2.98
C ARG A 24 -5.15 6.88 2.33
N GLY A 25 -6.12 7.59 1.75
CA GLY A 25 -7.10 7.02 0.82
C GLY A 25 -6.44 6.62 -0.50
N TYR A 26 -7.19 5.94 -1.38
CA TYR A 26 -6.66 5.56 -2.69
C TYR A 26 -6.73 6.74 -3.67
N ASP A 27 -5.57 7.35 -3.94
CA ASP A 27 -5.42 8.43 -4.91
C ASP A 27 -5.28 7.93 -6.35
N ALA A 28 -5.49 8.84 -7.31
CA ALA A 28 -5.33 8.54 -8.73
C ALA A 28 -3.85 8.19 -9.04
N VAL A 29 -3.62 6.99 -9.54
CA VAL A 29 -2.27 6.48 -9.85
C VAL A 29 -1.84 6.89 -11.25
N THR A 30 -0.67 7.53 -11.37
CA THR A 30 -0.04 7.84 -12.65
C THR A 30 0.89 6.69 -13.06
N ARG A 31 0.60 6.05 -14.20
CA ARG A 31 1.37 4.89 -14.69
C ARG A 31 2.78 5.30 -15.12
N ILE A 32 3.78 4.52 -14.73
CA ILE A 32 5.17 4.66 -15.19
C ILE A 32 5.40 3.78 -16.43
N ALA A 33 5.98 4.34 -17.48
CA ALA A 33 6.37 3.56 -18.67
C ALA A 33 7.52 2.59 -18.34
N ASN A 34 7.46 1.37 -18.90
CA ASN A 34 8.45 0.28 -18.69
C ASN A 34 8.55 -0.25 -17.24
N ALA A 35 7.62 0.08 -16.34
CA ALA A 35 7.59 -0.52 -15.01
C ALA A 35 7.05 -1.97 -15.05
N PRO A 36 7.53 -2.85 -14.15
CA PRO A 36 6.97 -4.19 -13.98
C PRO A 36 5.46 -4.16 -13.66
N GLU A 37 4.72 -5.21 -14.02
CA GLU A 37 3.25 -5.26 -13.87
C GLU A 37 2.76 -5.11 -12.43
N PHE A 38 3.57 -5.51 -11.44
CA PHE A 38 3.23 -5.35 -10.02
C PHE A 38 3.39 -3.91 -9.50
N ILE A 39 3.94 -3.01 -10.30
CA ILE A 39 4.07 -1.59 -9.97
C ILE A 39 2.87 -0.83 -10.55
N LYS A 40 1.97 -0.39 -9.68
CA LYS A 40 0.78 0.37 -10.09
C LYS A 40 1.12 1.75 -10.68
N GLY A 41 2.19 2.39 -10.21
CA GLY A 41 2.63 3.71 -10.66
C GLY A 41 3.03 4.62 -9.51
N VAL A 42 2.88 5.94 -9.68
CA VAL A 42 3.13 6.95 -8.65
C VAL A 42 1.84 7.65 -8.23
N VAL A 43 1.79 8.05 -6.96
CA VAL A 43 0.76 8.92 -6.36
C VAL A 43 1.46 10.16 -5.78
N ASN A 44 0.74 11.28 -5.62
CA ASN A 44 1.25 12.53 -5.04
C ASN A 44 0.97 12.59 -3.53
#